data_AF-A0A420VEA9-F1
#
_entry.id   AF-A0A420VEA9-F1
#
_cell.length_a   1.000
_cell.length_b   1.000
_cell.length_c   1.000
_cell.angle_alpha   90.00
_cell.angle_beta   90.00
_cell.angle_gamma   90.00
#
_symmetry.space_group_name_H-M   'P 1'
#
loop_
_entity.id
_entity.type
_entity.pdbx_description
1 polymer ?
#
loop_
_entity_poly.entity_id
_entity_poly.type
_entity_poly.pdbx_seq_one_letter_code
_entity_poly.pdbx_strand_id
1 'polypeptide(L)'
;MSVEPQRPVKLTRGTKKIIEEAIKSVEPEKRNNRIVLCARIAQMLEERFEGDNLTYQLKRMDLQTTGKILEKIDMYWYKYGSRINQMMSQTEER
;
A
#
# COMPACT_ATOMS: atom_id res chain seq x y z
N MET A 1 -4.36 -29.61 15.62
CA MET A 1 -4.87 -28.32 15.10
C MET A 1 -4.43 -28.21 13.65
N SER A 2 -5.36 -28.33 12.71
CA SER A 2 -5.05 -28.20 11.28
C SER A 2 -4.81 -26.73 10.98
N VAL A 3 -3.59 -26.40 10.57
CA VAL A 3 -3.26 -25.04 10.12
C VAL A 3 -3.89 -24.90 8.74
N GLU A 4 -5.03 -24.21 8.64
CA GLU A 4 -5.64 -23.93 7.34
C GLU A 4 -4.62 -23.16 6.48
N PRO A 5 -4.40 -23.56 5.21
CA PRO A 5 -3.53 -22.81 4.33
C PRO A 5 -4.14 -21.41 4.13
N GLN A 6 -3.50 -20.41 4.71
CA GLN A 6 -3.84 -18.99 4.55
C GLN A 6 -3.97 -18.70 3.05
N ARG A 7 -5.20 -18.47 2.58
CA ARG A 7 -5.44 -18.11 1.17
C ARG A 7 -4.55 -16.91 0.84
N PRO A 8 -3.86 -16.88 -0.31
CA PRO A 8 -3.01 -15.74 -0.65
C PRO A 8 -3.88 -14.48 -0.66
N VAL A 9 -3.67 -13.61 0.33
CA VAL A 9 -4.45 -12.40 0.50
C VAL A 9 -4.16 -11.51 -0.68
N LYS A 10 -5.07 -11.50 -1.65
CA LYS A 10 -4.88 -10.81 -2.92
C LYS A 10 -5.06 -9.31 -2.68
N LEU A 11 -4.06 -8.50 -3.05
CA LEU A 11 -4.19 -7.05 -3.08
C LEU A 11 -5.44 -6.65 -3.87
N THR A 12 -6.36 -5.94 -3.20
CA THR A 12 -7.53 -5.40 -3.89
C THR A 12 -7.07 -4.31 -4.88
N ARG A 13 -7.88 -4.05 -5.91
CA ARG A 13 -7.56 -2.99 -6.88
C ARG A 13 -7.45 -1.61 -6.21
N GLY A 14 -8.29 -1.34 -5.21
CA GLY A 14 -8.25 -0.10 -4.44
C GLY A 14 -6.97 0.01 -3.63
N THR A 15 -6.60 -1.06 -2.92
CA THR A 15 -5.39 -1.12 -2.10
C THR A 15 -4.15 -0.89 -2.96
N LYS A 16 -4.07 -1.58 -4.11
CA LYS A 16 -2.98 -1.41 -5.06
C LYS A 16 -2.84 0.05 -5.52
N LYS A 17 -3.94 0.69 -5.91
CA LYS A 17 -3.93 2.09 -6.36
C LYS A 17 -3.42 3.04 -5.29
N ILE A 18 -3.90 2.88 -4.05
CA ILE A 18 -3.45 3.72 -2.93
C ILE A 18 -1.95 3.56 -2.69
N ILE A 19 -1.41 2.33 -2.77
CA ILE A 19 0.04 2.11 -2.62
C ILE A 19 0.82 2.78 -3.76
N GLU A 20 0.38 2.61 -5.02
CA GLU A 20 1.03 3.24 -6.17
C GLU A 20 1.02 4.76 -6.09
N GLU A 21 -0.07 5.36 -5.63
CA GLU A 21 -0.21 6.80 -5.45
C GLU A 21 0.62 7.31 -4.28
N ALA A 22 0.68 6.57 -3.16
CA ALA A 22 1.54 6.89 -2.04
C ALA A 22 3.02 6.93 -2.46
N ILE A 23 3.49 5.90 -3.19
CA ILE A 23 4.85 5.85 -3.74
C ILE A 23 5.14 7.04 -4.66
N LYS A 24 4.18 7.46 -5.50
CA LYS A 24 4.37 8.61 -6.38
C LYS A 24 4.37 9.95 -5.65
N SER A 25 3.68 10.04 -4.52
CA SER A 25 3.51 11.29 -3.76
C SER A 25 4.65 11.60 -2.79
N VAL A 26 5.49 10.61 -2.47
CA VAL A 26 6.66 10.81 -1.60
C VAL A 26 7.91 11.12 -2.43
N GLU A 27 8.88 11.76 -1.79
CA GLU A 27 10.21 12.02 -2.36
C GLU A 27 10.86 10.72 -2.90
N PRO A 28 11.59 10.77 -4.02
CA PRO A 28 12.19 9.59 -4.66
C PRO A 28 12.97 8.68 -3.70
N GLU A 29 13.79 9.26 -2.83
CA GLU A 29 14.62 8.58 -1.84
C GLU A 29 13.81 7.90 -0.73
N LYS A 30 12.53 8.29 -0.55
CA LYS A 30 11.61 7.71 0.45
C LYS A 30 10.66 6.66 -0.15
N ARG A 31 10.70 6.40 -1.46
CA ARG A 31 9.79 5.48 -2.16
C ARG A 31 9.89 4.02 -1.73
N ASN A 32 11.01 3.62 -1.15
CA ASN A 32 11.23 2.30 -0.57
C ASN A 32 11.10 2.29 0.96
N ASN A 33 10.82 3.44 1.59
CA ASN A 33 10.71 3.55 3.02
C ASN A 33 9.30 3.15 3.47
N ARG A 34 9.20 1.92 3.99
CA ARG A 34 7.95 1.30 4.44
C ARG A 34 7.19 2.14 5.48
N ILE A 35 7.90 2.81 6.39
CA ILE A 35 7.30 3.62 7.46
C ILE A 35 6.70 4.90 6.86
N VAL A 36 7.45 5.58 5.99
CA VAL A 36 6.97 6.79 5.30
C VAL A 36 5.75 6.48 4.44
N LEU A 37 5.77 5.38 3.69
CA LEU A 37 4.63 4.95 2.90
C LEU A 37 3.40 4.62 3.75
N CYS A 38 3.59 3.94 4.90
CA CYS A 38 2.49 3.64 5.81
C CYS A 38 1.82 4.93 6.32
N ALA A 39 2.62 5.90 6.77
CA ALA A 39 2.12 7.19 7.22
C ALA A 39 1.37 7.93 6.10
N ARG A 40 1.94 7.95 4.90
CA ARG A 40 1.31 8.61 3.74
C ARG A 40 0.00 7.93 3.34
N ILE A 41 -0.06 6.60 3.36
CA ILE A 41 -1.29 5.84 3.06
C ILE A 41 -2.38 6.14 4.10
N ALA A 42 -2.03 6.17 5.39
CA ALA A 42 -2.98 6.51 6.45
C ALA A 42 -3.59 7.90 6.22
N GLN A 43 -2.73 8.90 5.97
CA GLN A 43 -3.17 10.25 5.64
C GLN A 43 -4.08 10.28 4.40
N MET A 44 -3.71 9.59 3.32
CA MET A 44 -4.53 9.53 2.10
C MET A 44 -5.90 8.87 2.32
N LEU A 45 -6.01 7.92 3.26
CA LEU A 45 -7.27 7.27 3.59
C LEU A 45 -8.19 8.23 4.33
N GLU A 46 -7.65 9.01 5.28
CA GLU A 46 -8.37 10.06 5.99
C GLU A 46 -8.80 11.20 5.06
N GLU A 47 -7.94 11.62 4.12
CA GLU A 47 -8.25 12.65 3.12
C GLU A 47 -9.36 12.22 2.14
N ARG A 48 -9.51 10.91 1.89
CA ARG A 48 -10.43 10.38 0.85
C ARG A 48 -11.80 9.98 1.38
N PHE A 49 -11.88 9.61 2.65
CA PHE A 49 -13.09 9.04 3.21
C PHE A 49 -13.39 9.69 4.56
N GLU A 50 -14.60 10.22 4.70
CA GLU A 50 -15.09 10.82 5.93
C GLU A 50 -16.11 9.91 6.62
N GLY A 51 -16.14 9.95 7.96
CA GLY A 51 -17.17 9.28 8.78
C GLY A 51 -17.32 7.78 8.54
N ASP A 52 -18.56 7.29 8.47
CA ASP A 52 -18.88 5.86 8.33
C ASP A 52 -18.36 5.23 7.02
N ASN A 53 -18.09 6.05 6.00
CA ASN A 53 -17.51 5.58 4.74
C ASN A 53 -16.05 5.13 4.93
N LEU A 54 -15.29 5.79 5.82
CA LEU A 54 -13.90 5.41 6.10
C LEU A 54 -13.83 3.99 6.68
N THR A 55 -14.59 3.71 7.74
CA THR A 55 -14.60 2.40 8.40
C THR A 55 -14.97 1.27 7.43
N TYR A 56 -15.99 1.50 6.60
CA TYR A 56 -16.39 0.53 5.57
C TYR A 56 -15.29 0.28 4.54
N GLN A 57 -14.67 1.33 4.00
CA GLN A 57 -13.62 1.20 2.99
C GLN A 57 -12.36 0.55 3.56
N LEU A 58 -11.95 0.91 4.78
CA LEU A 58 -10.82 0.27 5.47
C LEU A 58 -11.04 -1.23 5.64
N LYS A 59 -12.26 -1.65 5.99
CA LYS A 59 -12.60 -3.07 6.12
C LYS A 59 -12.59 -3.78 4.77
N ARG A 60 -13.16 -3.16 3.74
CA ARG A 60 -13.21 -3.71 2.38
C ARG A 60 -11.83 -3.82 1.72
N MET A 61 -10.93 -2.89 2.01
CA MET A 61 -9.58 -2.83 1.48
C MET A 61 -8.54 -3.57 2.33
N ASP A 62 -8.96 -4.03 3.50
CA ASP A 62 -8.13 -4.71 4.49
C ASP A 62 -6.95 -3.83 4.96
N LEU A 63 -7.26 -2.57 5.35
CA LEU A 63 -6.32 -1.53 5.77
C LEU A 63 -6.65 -0.94 7.16
N GLN A 64 -7.38 -1.69 7.99
CA GLN A 64 -7.90 -1.18 9.28
C GLN A 64 -6.82 -0.86 10.31
N THR A 65 -5.61 -1.39 10.15
CA THR A 65 -4.51 -1.19 11.10
C THR A 65 -3.23 -0.88 10.36
N THR A 66 -2.30 -0.21 11.03
CA THR A 66 -0.94 0.01 10.52
C THR A 66 -0.27 -1.29 10.12
N GLY A 67 -0.39 -2.35 10.93
CA GLY A 67 0.13 -3.68 10.61
C GLY A 67 -0.40 -4.22 9.28
N LYS A 68 -1.69 -4.03 8.98
CA LYS A 68 -2.28 -4.43 7.69
C LYS A 68 -1.80 -3.58 6.54
N ILE A 69 -1.73 -2.25 6.70
CA ILE A 69 -1.17 -1.36 5.67
C ILE A 69 0.25 -1.81 5.29
N LEU A 70 1.08 -2.04 6.29
CA LEU A 70 2.44 -2.51 6.17
C LEU A 70 2.54 -3.87 5.44
N GLU A 71 1.68 -4.83 5.81
CA GLU A 71 1.57 -6.12 5.12
C GLU A 71 1.21 -5.96 3.64
N LYS A 72 0.30 -5.03 3.30
CA LYS A 72 -0.08 -4.76 1.90
C LYS A 72 1.07 -4.13 1.09
N ILE A 73 1.87 -3.27 1.71
CA ILE A 73 3.08 -2.72 1.09
C ILE A 73 4.06 -3.85 0.76
N ASP A 74 4.32 -4.75 1.72
CA ASP A 74 5.23 -5.87 1.52
C ASP A 74 4.72 -6.83 0.43
N MET A 75 3.42 -7.13 0.42
CA MET A 75 2.78 -7.91 -0.65
C MET A 75 2.91 -7.23 -2.02
N TYR A 76 2.80 -5.90 -2.07
CA TYR A 76 2.94 -5.14 -3.29
C TYR A 76 4.37 -5.25 -3.83
N TRP A 77 5.38 -5.10 -2.97
CA TRP A 77 6.78 -5.30 -3.34
C TRP A 77 7.10 -6.73 -3.74
N TYR A 78 6.61 -7.73 -3.01
CA TYR A 78 6.81 -9.13 -3.38
C TYR A 78 6.26 -9.43 -4.79
N LYS A 79 5.09 -8.86 -5.12
CA LYS A 79 4.41 -9.11 -6.40
C LYS A 79 4.91 -8.23 -7.55
N TYR A 80 5.36 -7.01 -7.27
CA TYR A 80 5.66 -6.00 -8.28
C TYR A 80 7.08 -5.41 -8.17
N GLY A 81 7.93 -5.91 -7.28
CA GLY A 81 9.25 -5.33 -6.97
C GLY A 81 10.16 -5.18 -8.19
N SER A 82 10.14 -6.16 -9.10
CA SER A 82 10.88 -6.07 -10.39
C SER A 82 10.43 -4.89 -11.25
N ARG A 83 9.14 -4.52 -11.19
CA ARG A 83 8.56 -3.40 -11.94
C ARG A 83 8.80 -2.05 -11.26
N ILE A 84 8.95 -2.02 -9.94
CA ILE A 84 9.26 -0.79 -9.20
C ILE A 84 10.70 -0.36 -9.46
N ASN A 85 11.65 -1.31 -9.52
CA ASN A 85 13.03 -1.01 -9.89
C ASN A 85 13.09 -0.32 -11.27
N GLN A 86 12.31 -0.77 -12.25
CA GLN A 86 12.21 -0.10 -13.57
C GLN A 86 11.56 1.29 -13.51
N MET A 87 10.57 1.50 -12.62
CA MET A 87 9.88 2.79 -12.48
C MET A 87 10.74 3.84 -11.75
N MET A 88 11.62 3.40 -10.85
CA MET A 88 12.58 4.27 -10.15
C MET A 88 13.70 4.73 -11.09
N SER A 89 14.24 3.85 -11.94
CA SER A 89 15.30 4.21 -12.91
C SER A 89 14.87 5.27 -13.94
N GLN A 90 13.57 5.35 -14.29
CA GLN A 90 13.08 6.37 -15.24
C GLN A 90 12.85 7.75 -14.62
N THR A 91 12.84 7.86 -13.29
CA THR A 91 12.61 9.16 -12.61
C THR A 91 13.92 9.93 -12.41
N GLU A 92 15.07 9.25 -12.39
CA GLU A 92 16.39 9.86 -12.16
C GLU A 92 16.98 10.54 -13.42
N GLU A 93 16.39 10.32 -14.60
CA GLU A 93 16.85 10.91 -15.87
C GLU A 93 16.12 12.22 -16.26
N ARG A 94 15.45 12.90 -15.32
CA ARG A 94 14.73 14.16 -15.57
C ARG A 94 15.20 15.30 -14.70
#